data_AF-A0A959JY71-F1
#
_entry.id   AF-A0A959JY71-F1
#
_cell.length_a   1.000
_cell.length_b   1.000
_cell.length_c   1.000
_cell.angle_alpha   90.00
_cell.angle_beta   90.00
_cell.angle_gamma   90.00
#
_symmetry.space_group_name_H-M   'P 1'
#
loop_
_entity.id
_entity.type
_entity.pdbx_description
1 polymer ?
#
loop_
_entity_poly.entity_id
_entity_poly.type
_entity_poly.pdbx_seq_one_letter_code
_entity_poly.pdbx_strand_id
1 'polypeptide(L)'
;MKKLILLSISLVMLITFDLTAQRKKNQPDDTGEDKKEEKTLLEKTGFSGLKFRNIGPAITSGRISDFAMHPDNPKIYYVATSSGGVWKTENAGTTYKPIFDSQGSYSIGCVTIDPTNPSVVWVGSG
;
A
#
# COMPACT_ATOMS: atom_id res chain seq x y z
N MET A 1 5.13 -53.92 12.15
CA MET A 1 4.54 -53.71 10.80
C MET A 1 4.08 -52.27 10.55
N LYS A 2 3.29 -51.65 11.45
CA LYS A 2 2.81 -50.25 11.28
C LYS A 2 3.93 -49.19 11.12
N LYS A 3 5.03 -49.31 11.88
CA LYS A 3 6.19 -48.37 11.79
C LYS A 3 6.95 -48.46 10.46
N LEU A 4 7.02 -49.63 9.83
CA LEU A 4 7.66 -49.81 8.53
C LEU A 4 6.84 -49.15 7.41
N ILE A 5 5.50 -49.25 7.50
CA ILE A 5 4.57 -48.66 6.53
C ILE A 5 4.61 -47.12 6.58
N LEU A 6 4.70 -46.53 7.79
CA LEU A 6 4.84 -45.09 7.98
C LEU A 6 6.18 -44.56 7.42
N LEU A 7 7.27 -45.32 7.57
CA LEU A 7 8.58 -44.96 7.02
C LEU A 7 8.60 -45.02 5.48
N SER A 8 7.94 -46.02 4.88
CA SER A 8 7.82 -46.09 3.41
C SER A 8 6.94 -44.98 2.83
N ILE A 9 5.89 -44.55 3.53
CA ILE A 9 5.04 -43.42 3.08
C ILE A 9 5.80 -42.10 3.17
N SER A 10 6.56 -41.88 4.26
CA SER A 10 7.41 -40.68 4.40
C SER A 10 8.50 -40.61 3.34
N LEU A 11 9.07 -41.75 2.94
CA LEU A 11 10.09 -41.82 1.90
C LEU A 11 9.52 -41.54 0.51
N VAL A 12 8.31 -42.03 0.22
CA VAL A 12 7.60 -41.73 -1.04
C VAL A 12 7.23 -40.24 -1.12
N MET A 13 6.86 -39.61 0.00
CA MET A 13 6.54 -38.17 0.05
C MET A 13 7.76 -37.28 -0.21
N LEU A 14 8.96 -37.70 0.19
CA LEU A 14 10.21 -36.96 -0.06
C LEU A 14 10.64 -37.03 -1.53
N ILE A 15 10.40 -38.15 -2.21
CA ILE A 15 10.83 -38.36 -3.61
C ILE A 15 9.94 -37.60 -4.61
N THR A 16 8.68 -37.29 -4.26
CA THR A 16 7.76 -36.56 -5.15
C THR A 16 7.92 -35.04 -5.09
N PHE A 17 8.56 -34.49 -4.06
CA PHE A 17 8.79 -33.04 -3.96
C PHE A 17 9.86 -32.52 -4.93
N ASP A 18 10.87 -33.33 -5.27
CA ASP A 18 11.96 -32.92 -6.17
C ASP A 18 11.61 -33.02 -7.66
N LEU A 19 10.51 -33.70 -8.04
CA LEU A 19 10.15 -33.91 -9.45
C LEU A 19 9.35 -32.76 -10.09
N THR A 20 8.87 -31.80 -9.30
CA THR A 20 8.19 -30.59 -9.80
C THR A 20 9.00 -29.30 -9.66
N ALA A 21 10.22 -29.37 -9.13
CA ALA A 21 11.19 -28.29 -9.20
C ALA A 21 11.75 -28.22 -10.63
N GLN A 22 11.22 -27.30 -11.44
CA GLN A 22 11.55 -27.12 -12.85
C GLN A 22 13.06 -27.25 -13.14
N ARG A 23 13.45 -28.36 -13.78
CA ARG A 23 14.74 -28.48 -14.46
C ARG A 23 14.70 -27.57 -15.68
N LYS A 24 15.09 -26.31 -15.51
CA LYS A 24 15.33 -25.35 -16.59
C LYS A 24 16.33 -25.99 -17.55
N LYS A 25 15.86 -26.36 -18.75
CA LYS A 25 16.68 -26.92 -19.83
C LYS A 25 17.66 -25.82 -20.24
N ASN A 26 18.94 -25.97 -19.89
CA ASN A 26 20.01 -25.14 -20.43
C ASN A 26 20.20 -25.52 -21.91
N GLN A 27 19.38 -24.91 -22.77
CA GLN A 27 19.63 -24.82 -24.20
C GLN A 27 20.78 -23.80 -24.38
N PRO A 28 21.83 -24.10 -25.15
CA PRO A 28 22.78 -23.06 -25.56
C PRO A 28 22.02 -22.05 -26.43
N ASP A 29 22.02 -20.79 -26.00
CA ASP A 29 21.37 -19.65 -26.67
C ASP A 29 22.22 -19.29 -27.89
N ASP A 30 21.99 -19.98 -29.02
CA ASP A 30 22.55 -19.64 -30.33
C ASP A 30 21.52 -18.79 -31.09
N THR A 31 21.46 -17.51 -30.72
CA THR A 31 21.19 -16.39 -31.62
C THR A 31 21.50 -15.10 -30.87
N GLY A 32 22.55 -14.41 -31.30
CA GLY A 32 22.85 -13.03 -30.90
C GLY A 32 21.83 -12.06 -31.48
N GLU A 33 20.60 -12.13 -30.99
CA GLU A 33 19.64 -11.04 -31.12
C GLU A 33 19.63 -10.29 -29.79
N ASP A 34 20.09 -9.04 -29.84
CA ASP A 34 19.82 -8.06 -28.79
C ASP A 34 18.32 -8.09 -28.50
N LYS A 35 17.92 -8.75 -27.40
CA LYS A 35 16.57 -8.64 -26.85
C LYS A 35 16.41 -7.20 -26.37
N LYS A 36 16.16 -6.28 -27.30
CA LYS A 36 15.62 -4.96 -27.00
C LYS A 36 14.33 -5.22 -26.24
N GLU A 37 14.37 -4.99 -24.92
CA GLU A 37 13.15 -4.87 -24.12
C GLU A 37 12.24 -3.89 -24.86
N GLU A 38 11.22 -4.45 -25.51
CA GLU A 38 10.26 -3.66 -26.26
C GLU A 38 9.43 -2.93 -25.22
N LYS A 39 9.85 -1.70 -24.92
CA LYS A 39 9.15 -0.83 -23.97
C LYS A 39 7.68 -0.83 -24.31
N THR A 40 6.86 -1.17 -23.31
CA THR A 40 5.42 -1.22 -23.45
C THR A 40 4.92 0.13 -23.99
N LEU A 41 3.79 0.13 -24.70
CA LEU A 41 3.18 1.38 -25.17
C LEU A 41 3.02 2.38 -24.01
N LEU A 42 2.74 1.87 -22.80
CA LEU A 42 2.67 2.63 -21.55
C LEU A 42 3.99 3.33 -21.18
N GLU A 43 5.13 2.66 -21.31
CA GLU A 43 6.45 3.25 -21.06
C GLU A 43 6.85 4.26 -22.14
N LYS A 44 6.41 4.03 -23.39
CA LYS A 44 6.63 4.98 -24.51
C LYS A 44 5.81 6.25 -24.37
N THR A 45 4.62 6.19 -23.75
CA THR A 45 3.69 7.32 -23.62
C THR A 45 4.04 8.35 -22.53
N GLY A 46 5.06 8.10 -21.70
CA GLY A 46 5.62 9.12 -20.80
C GLY A 46 4.62 9.74 -19.82
N PHE A 47 4.21 9.00 -18.79
CA PHE A 47 3.25 9.48 -17.78
C PHE A 47 3.79 10.51 -16.78
N SER A 48 5.09 10.84 -16.86
CA SER A 48 5.74 11.78 -15.94
C SER A 48 5.11 13.18 -15.90
N GLY A 49 4.43 13.59 -16.98
CA GLY A 49 3.69 14.85 -17.05
C GLY A 49 2.26 14.80 -16.52
N LEU A 50 1.71 13.62 -16.24
CA LEU A 50 0.34 13.48 -15.74
C LEU A 50 0.31 13.66 -14.22
N LYS A 51 -0.64 14.47 -13.75
CA LYS A 51 -0.93 14.62 -12.32
C LYS A 51 -2.27 13.98 -12.01
N PHE A 52 -2.30 13.16 -10.97
CA PHE A 52 -3.56 12.73 -10.38
C PHE A 52 -4.29 13.96 -9.84
N ARG A 53 -5.61 13.98 -10.05
CA ARG A 53 -6.50 14.99 -9.48
C ARG A 53 -7.63 14.31 -8.74
N ASN A 54 -8.03 14.89 -7.62
CA ASN A 54 -9.23 14.47 -6.94
C ASN A 54 -10.46 14.82 -7.79
N ILE A 55 -11.40 13.89 -7.94
CA ILE A 55 -12.67 14.08 -8.67
C ILE A 55 -13.85 14.37 -7.73
N GLY A 56 -13.58 14.48 -6.42
CA GLY A 56 -14.59 14.61 -5.38
C GLY A 56 -15.35 13.30 -5.12
N PRO A 57 -16.05 13.20 -3.97
CA PRO A 57 -17.00 12.13 -3.76
C PRO A 57 -18.21 12.36 -4.68
N ALA A 58 -18.38 11.50 -5.68
CA ALA A 58 -19.52 11.60 -6.61
C ALA A 58 -20.82 11.08 -5.98
N ILE A 59 -20.76 10.06 -5.11
CA ILE A 59 -21.96 9.38 -4.55
C ILE A 59 -21.78 8.86 -3.11
N THR A 60 -20.58 8.45 -2.67
CA THR A 60 -20.35 7.91 -1.32
C THR A 60 -19.32 8.72 -0.54
N SER A 61 -19.64 9.08 0.70
CA SER A 61 -18.64 9.59 1.65
C SER A 61 -17.91 8.44 2.33
N GLY A 62 -16.62 8.62 2.61
CA GLY A 62 -15.85 7.72 3.47
C GLY A 62 -16.31 7.81 4.93
N ARG A 63 -15.84 6.85 5.76
CA ARG A 63 -16.07 6.89 7.22
C ARG A 63 -14.97 7.70 7.89
N ILE A 64 -15.38 8.68 8.70
CA ILE A 64 -14.49 9.43 9.58
C ILE A 64 -14.42 8.69 10.92
N SER A 65 -13.21 8.34 11.34
CA SER A 65 -12.98 7.65 12.62
C SER A 65 -12.83 8.65 13.76
N ASP A 66 -12.10 9.74 13.52
CA ASP A 66 -11.66 10.68 14.55
C ASP A 66 -11.26 12.04 13.93
N PHE A 67 -11.18 13.09 14.74
CA PHE A 67 -10.66 14.39 14.35
C PHE A 67 -9.99 15.11 15.53
N ALA A 68 -8.95 15.89 15.23
CA ALA A 68 -8.22 16.67 16.24
C ALA A 68 -8.13 18.14 15.83
N MET A 69 -8.60 19.04 16.70
CA MET A 69 -8.64 20.47 16.46
C MET A 69 -7.44 21.18 17.06
N HIS A 70 -6.84 22.11 16.31
CA HIS A 70 -5.72 22.90 16.81
C HIS A 70 -6.20 23.77 18.00
N PRO A 71 -5.45 23.80 19.12
CA PRO A 71 -5.91 24.45 20.35
C PRO A 71 -6.15 25.96 20.19
N ASP A 72 -5.28 26.66 19.47
CA ASP A 72 -5.38 28.12 19.30
C ASP A 72 -6.13 28.58 18.05
N ASN A 73 -6.44 27.66 17.13
CA ASN A 73 -7.01 28.03 15.82
C ASN A 73 -7.99 26.97 15.31
N PRO A 74 -9.29 27.11 15.57
CA PRO A 74 -10.29 26.11 15.19
C PRO A 74 -10.48 25.98 13.67
N LYS A 75 -9.84 26.84 12.86
CA LYS A 75 -9.82 26.68 11.40
C LYS A 75 -8.85 25.59 10.94
N ILE A 76 -7.93 25.17 11.82
CA ILE A 76 -6.94 24.13 11.56
C ILE A 76 -7.35 22.89 12.34
N TYR A 77 -7.61 21.80 11.62
CA TYR A 77 -7.85 20.50 12.24
C TYR A 77 -7.49 19.35 11.30
N TYR A 78 -7.30 18.19 11.90
CA TYR A 78 -6.91 16.96 11.25
C TYR A 78 -8.06 15.96 11.34
N VAL A 79 -8.23 15.16 10.29
CA VAL A 79 -9.31 14.19 10.17
C VAL A 79 -8.70 12.82 9.88
N ALA A 80 -8.99 11.85 10.75
CA ALA A 80 -8.65 10.45 10.54
C ALA A 80 -9.78 9.76 9.78
N THR A 81 -9.45 9.17 8.64
CA THR A 81 -10.40 8.39 7.86
C THR A 81 -10.14 6.91 8.05
N SER A 82 -11.20 6.11 8.19
CA SER A 82 -11.05 4.65 8.27
C SER A 82 -10.49 4.04 6.98
N SER A 83 -10.61 4.77 5.87
CA SER A 83 -10.09 4.38 4.57
C SER A 83 -9.71 5.65 3.82
N GLY A 84 -8.41 5.97 3.75
CA GLY A 84 -7.94 7.17 3.06
C GLY A 84 -6.93 8.03 3.83
N GLY A 85 -6.31 7.50 4.89
CA GLY A 85 -5.26 8.22 5.62
C GLY A 85 -5.74 9.40 6.46
N VAL A 86 -4.86 10.39 6.63
CA VAL A 86 -5.10 11.62 7.40
C VAL A 86 -5.18 12.84 6.49
N TRP A 87 -6.17 13.67 6.75
CA TRP A 87 -6.44 14.90 6.02
C TRP A 87 -6.32 16.10 6.94
N LYS A 88 -5.76 17.21 6.44
CA LYS A 88 -5.66 18.49 7.16
C LYS A 88 -6.48 19.55 6.46
N THR A 89 -7.21 20.36 7.23
CA THR A 89 -7.74 21.64 6.75
C THR A 89 -7.05 22.80 7.46
N GLU A 90 -7.01 23.94 6.79
CA GLU A 90 -6.49 25.21 7.32
C GLU A 90 -7.52 26.34 7.17
N ASN A 91 -8.73 26.02 6.69
CA ASN A 91 -9.78 26.96 6.35
C ASN A 91 -11.17 26.45 6.79
N ALA A 92 -11.22 25.91 8.02
CA ALA A 92 -12.45 25.46 8.67
C ALA A 92 -13.27 24.46 7.83
N GLY A 93 -12.58 23.55 7.13
CA GLY A 93 -13.22 22.48 6.37
C GLY A 93 -13.67 22.84 4.96
N THR A 94 -13.34 24.05 4.47
CA THR A 94 -13.64 24.44 3.08
C THR A 94 -12.85 23.59 2.09
N THR A 95 -11.57 23.34 2.38
CA THR A 95 -10.73 22.42 1.62
C THR A 95 -9.88 21.55 2.55
N TYR A 96 -9.47 20.39 2.03
CA TYR A 96 -8.62 19.44 2.73
C TYR A 96 -7.40 19.07 1.88
N LYS A 97 -6.26 18.90 2.53
CA LYS A 97 -5.02 18.39 1.95
C LYS A 97 -4.72 17.02 2.56
N PRO A 98 -4.44 15.97 1.76
CA PRO A 98 -3.93 14.73 2.30
C PRO A 98 -2.50 14.95 2.81
N ILE A 99 -2.19 14.46 4.01
CA ILE A 99 -0.86 14.61 4.64
C ILE A 99 -0.21 13.26 4.98
N PHE A 100 -0.88 12.16 4.66
CA PHE A 100 -0.48 10.81 5.06
C PHE A 100 -0.20 9.89 3.85
N ASP A 101 -0.23 10.42 2.62
CA ASP A 101 -0.10 9.63 1.38
C ASP A 101 1.25 8.91 1.23
N SER A 102 2.29 9.39 1.92
CA SER A 102 3.63 8.78 1.91
C SER A 102 3.82 7.71 3.00
N GLN A 103 2.77 7.38 3.75
CA GLN A 103 2.82 6.42 4.86
C GLN A 103 2.21 5.08 4.47
N GLY A 104 2.64 4.01 5.15
CA GLY A 104 2.21 2.64 4.80
C GLY A 104 0.78 2.26 5.23
N SER A 105 0.22 2.95 6.24
CA SER A 105 -1.15 2.63 6.70
C SER A 105 -2.19 3.42 5.94
N TYR A 106 -3.16 2.71 5.37
CA TYR A 106 -4.32 3.29 4.71
C TYR A 106 -5.49 3.58 5.68
N SER A 107 -5.60 2.78 6.74
CA SER A 107 -6.71 2.80 7.69
C SER A 107 -6.28 3.47 8.99
N ILE A 108 -6.99 4.55 9.35
CA ILE A 108 -6.67 5.37 10.51
C ILE A 108 -7.87 5.40 11.44
N GLY A 109 -7.62 4.97 12.68
CA GLY A 109 -8.63 4.94 13.75
C GLY A 109 -8.60 6.16 14.65
N CYS A 110 -7.44 6.83 14.79
CA CYS A 110 -7.26 7.92 15.74
C CYS A 110 -6.26 8.97 15.23
N VAL A 111 -6.50 10.23 15.57
CA VAL A 111 -5.55 11.33 15.40
C VAL A 111 -5.60 12.24 16.63
N THR A 112 -4.45 12.67 17.13
CA THR A 112 -4.39 13.66 18.22
C THR A 112 -3.23 14.62 18.04
N ILE A 113 -3.36 15.81 18.60
CA ILE A 113 -2.34 16.86 18.56
C ILE A 113 -1.69 16.93 19.94
N ASP A 114 -0.36 17.06 20.00
CA ASP A 114 0.33 17.30 21.25
C ASP A 114 -0.17 18.63 21.89
N PRO A 115 -0.69 18.60 23.12
CA PRO A 115 -1.27 19.79 23.76
C PRO A 115 -0.23 20.87 24.09
N THR A 116 1.05 20.52 24.15
CA THR A 116 2.15 21.44 24.45
C THR A 116 2.90 21.90 23.19
N ASN A 117 2.84 21.13 22.12
CA ASN A 117 3.45 21.47 20.83
C ASN A 117 2.52 21.10 19.66
N PRO A 118 1.64 22.03 19.21
CA PRO A 118 0.69 21.76 18.15
C PRO A 118 1.29 21.41 16.77
N SER A 119 2.61 21.53 16.62
CA SER A 119 3.32 21.06 15.43
C SER A 119 3.51 19.54 15.39
N VAL A 120 3.29 18.85 16.51
CA VAL A 120 3.39 17.40 16.63
C VAL A 120 2.00 16.78 16.59
N VAL A 121 1.82 15.83 15.67
CA VAL A 121 0.56 15.11 15.46
C VAL A 121 0.83 13.62 15.58
N TRP A 122 0.04 12.94 16.40
CA TRP A 122 0.09 11.50 16.60
C TRP A 122 -1.05 10.83 15.83
N VAL A 123 -0.74 9.71 15.19
CA VAL A 123 -1.68 8.98 14.33
C VAL A 123 -1.73 7.52 14.75
N GLY A 124 -2.93 7.03 15.06
CA GLY A 124 -3.19 5.62 15.35
C GLY A 124 -3.74 4.90 14.13
N SER A 125 -2.96 3.97 13.57
CA SER A 125 -3.42 3.05 12.53
C SER A 125 -4.33 1.95 13.11
N GLY A 126 -5.27 1.44 12.32
CA GLY A 126 -6.13 0.30 12.71
C GLY A 126 -6.93 -0.24 11.56
#